data_AF-A0A6A1UQ15-F1
#
_entry.id   AF-A0A6A1UQ15-F1
#
_cell.length_a   1.000
_cell.length_b   1.000
_cell.length_c   1.000
_cell.angle_alpha   90.00
_cell.angle_beta   90.00
_cell.angle_gamma   90.00
#
_symmetry.space_group_name_H-M   'P 1'
#
loop_
_entity.id
_entity.type
_entity.pdbx_description
1 polymer ?
#
loop_
_entity_poly.entity_id
_entity_poly.type
_entity_poly.pdbx_seq_one_letter_code
_entity_poly.pdbx_strand_id
1 'polypeptide(L)'
;MDSFNIPQYSPSPSELRLEVQKEGSFSIVRLEVSEVNSSAYNDEFSSADAYNVAQCVRAVAEPLLVGHFGDAIIEEVFRRYREILSDRISKENAQFINVAISMAKKG
;
A
#
# COMPACT_ATOMS: atom_id res chain seq x y z
N MET A 1 -10.71 -11.71 -18.23
CA MET A 1 -10.38 -11.46 -16.81
C MET A 1 -9.31 -10.36 -16.68
N ASP A 2 -8.68 -9.96 -17.78
CA ASP A 2 -7.46 -9.14 -17.80
C ASP A 2 -7.73 -7.62 -17.88
N SER A 3 -8.99 -7.20 -17.72
CA SER A 3 -9.42 -5.79 -17.81
C SER A 3 -9.39 -5.04 -16.48
N PHE A 4 -9.29 -5.75 -15.34
CA PHE A 4 -9.27 -5.13 -14.03
C PHE A 4 -7.86 -4.65 -13.68
N ASN A 5 -7.70 -3.34 -13.46
CA ASN A 5 -6.47 -2.73 -12.97
C ASN A 5 -6.78 -1.97 -11.68
N ILE A 6 -5.87 -2.02 -10.72
CA ILE A 6 -5.98 -1.24 -9.48
C ILE A 6 -5.50 0.19 -9.80
N PRO A 7 -6.31 1.24 -9.55
CA PRO A 7 -5.94 2.63 -9.81
C PRO A 7 -5.03 3.18 -8.70
N GLN A 8 -3.96 2.45 -8.39
CA GLN A 8 -2.98 2.79 -7.38
C GLN A 8 -1.59 2.71 -7.99
N TYR A 9 -0.79 3.76 -7.77
CA TYR A 9 0.60 3.81 -8.19
C TYR A 9 1.47 4.18 -6.99
N SER A 10 2.55 3.43 -6.79
CA SER A 10 3.54 3.65 -5.74
C SER A 10 4.79 4.27 -6.37
N PRO A 11 4.92 5.61 -6.39
CA PRO A 11 6.05 6.26 -7.04
C PRO A 11 7.35 6.04 -6.25
N SER A 12 8.46 5.99 -6.96
CA SER A 12 9.79 6.04 -6.36
C SER A 12 10.11 7.45 -5.83
N PRO A 13 11.02 7.56 -4.85
CA PRO A 13 11.56 8.85 -4.41
C PRO A 13 12.09 9.73 -5.54
N SER A 14 12.71 9.11 -6.54
CA SER A 14 13.27 9.80 -7.71
C SER A 14 12.19 10.35 -8.64
N GLU A 15 11.12 9.57 -8.89
CA GLU A 15 9.98 10.03 -9.68
C GLU A 15 9.27 11.21 -9.02
N LEU A 16 9.06 11.15 -7.70
CA LEU A 16 8.48 12.28 -6.95
C LEU A 16 9.36 13.54 -7.03
N ARG A 17 10.68 13.40 -6.89
CA ARG A 17 11.60 14.55 -7.03
C ARG A 17 11.51 15.17 -8.42
N LEU A 18 11.51 14.33 -9.45
CA LEU A 18 11.46 14.78 -10.84
C LEU A 18 10.16 15.53 -11.12
N GLU A 19 9.01 15.01 -10.69
CA GLU A 19 7.73 15.63 -10.99
C GLU A 19 7.56 16.98 -10.28
N VAL A 20 8.03 17.11 -9.02
CA VAL A 20 8.01 18.40 -8.31
C VAL A 20 8.92 19.43 -8.97
N GLN A 21 10.11 19.02 -9.42
CA GLN A 21 11.02 19.91 -10.13
C GLN A 21 10.46 20.37 -11.47
N LYS A 22 9.81 19.45 -12.20
CA LYS A 22 9.16 19.70 -13.48
C LYS A 22 7.95 20.63 -13.36
N GLU A 23 7.16 20.49 -12.30
CA GLU A 23 6.03 21.38 -12.01
C GLU A 23 6.50 22.79 -11.66
N GLY A 24 7.52 22.92 -10.80
CA GLY A 24 8.30 24.14 -10.64
C GLY A 24 7.79 25.15 -9.59
N SER A 25 6.55 25.07 -9.10
CA SER A 25 5.98 26.00 -8.10
C SER A 25 6.53 25.78 -6.69
N PHE A 26 7.11 24.61 -6.41
CA PHE A 26 7.60 24.23 -5.10
C PHE A 26 9.10 23.94 -5.08
N SER A 27 9.74 24.22 -3.96
CA SER A 27 11.07 23.71 -3.60
C SER A 27 10.93 22.59 -2.59
N ILE A 28 11.65 21.48 -2.81
CA ILE A 28 11.70 20.36 -1.87
C ILE A 28 12.57 20.75 -0.68
N VAL A 29 11.97 20.75 0.51
CA VAL A 29 12.67 21.02 1.79
C VAL A 29 13.28 19.74 2.32
N ARG A 30 12.51 18.64 2.30
CA ARG A 30 12.93 17.34 2.81
C ARG A 30 12.23 16.24 2.02
N LEU A 31 12.93 15.16 1.75
CA LEU A 31 12.35 13.94 1.21
C LEU A 31 12.94 12.75 1.94
N GLU A 32 12.08 11.91 2.49
CA GLU A 32 12.46 10.77 3.31
C GLU A 32 11.75 9.50 2.85
N VAL A 33 12.42 8.38 3.10
CA VAL A 33 11.88 7.04 2.88
C VAL A 33 11.92 6.34 4.22
N SER A 34 10.78 5.83 4.66
CA SER A 34 10.66 5.07 5.89
C SER A 34 10.06 3.70 5.60
N GLU A 35 10.67 2.67 6.16
CA GLU A 35 10.14 1.32 6.21
C GLU A 35 9.21 1.22 7.41
N VAL A 36 7.93 0.95 7.17
CA VAL A 36 6.97 0.65 8.22
C VAL A 36 6.81 -0.87 8.23
N ASN A 37 7.20 -1.49 9.34
CA ASN A 37 6.90 -2.90 9.54
C ASN A 37 5.38 -3.08 9.47
N SER A 38 4.93 -4.08 8.72
CA SER A 38 3.49 -4.35 8.60
C SER A 38 2.87 -4.76 9.95
N SER A 39 3.67 -5.03 10.99
CA SER A 39 3.23 -5.26 12.36
C SER A 39 3.16 -3.91 13.06
N ALA A 40 1.94 -3.38 13.19
CA ALA A 40 1.72 -2.09 13.83
C ALA A 40 2.08 -2.10 15.34
N TYR A 41 2.37 -3.25 15.95
CA TYR A 41 2.44 -3.36 17.41
C TYR A 41 3.49 -4.27 18.04
N ASN A 42 4.23 -5.14 17.33
CA ASN A 42 5.25 -6.00 17.97
C ASN A 42 6.37 -6.46 17.01
N ASP A 43 7.52 -6.77 17.62
CA ASP A 43 8.74 -7.30 16.99
C ASP A 43 8.58 -8.74 16.45
N GLU A 44 7.46 -9.41 16.79
CA GLU A 44 7.02 -10.69 16.22
C GLU A 44 5.67 -10.51 15.52
N PHE A 45 5.65 -10.79 14.21
CA PHE A 45 4.47 -10.73 13.37
C PHE A 45 3.55 -11.93 13.64
N SER A 46 2.39 -11.67 14.24
CA SER A 46 1.43 -12.70 14.62
C SER A 46 0.39 -12.97 13.52
N SER A 47 -0.38 -14.06 13.66
CA SER A 47 -1.55 -14.31 12.82
C SER A 47 -2.62 -13.21 12.93
N ALA A 48 -2.66 -12.48 14.05
CA ALA A 48 -3.52 -11.31 14.22
C ALA A 48 -3.08 -10.13 13.35
N ASP A 49 -1.77 -9.97 13.11
CA ASP A 49 -1.24 -8.92 12.23
C ASP A 49 -1.56 -9.22 10.76
N ALA A 50 -1.49 -10.49 10.34
CA ALA A 50 -1.93 -10.91 9.01
C ALA A 50 -3.42 -10.63 8.77
N TYR A 51 -4.26 -10.88 9.79
CA TYR A 51 -5.68 -10.54 9.73
C TYR A 51 -5.91 -9.02 9.63
N ASN A 52 -5.20 -8.22 10.43
CA ASN A 52 -5.30 -6.76 10.40
C ASN A 52 -4.88 -6.19 9.03
N VAL A 53 -3.75 -6.64 8.47
CA VAL A 53 -3.30 -6.23 7.13
C VAL A 53 -4.34 -6.62 6.07
N ALA A 54 -4.90 -7.82 6.16
CA ALA A 54 -5.93 -8.26 5.22
C ALA A 54 -7.19 -7.38 5.28
N GLN A 55 -7.61 -6.99 6.48
CA GLN A 55 -8.75 -6.08 6.67
C GLN A 55 -8.46 -4.67 6.17
N CYS A 56 -7.25 -4.14 6.38
CA CYS A 56 -6.84 -2.84 5.83
C CYS A 56 -6.88 -2.84 4.30
N VAL A 57 -6.35 -3.88 3.66
CA VAL A 57 -6.40 -4.02 2.20
C VAL A 57 -7.84 -4.22 1.73
N ARG A 58 -8.66 -4.98 2.46
CA ARG A 58 -10.09 -5.17 2.17
C ARG A 58 -10.84 -3.84 2.15
N ALA A 59 -10.65 -3.00 3.16
CA ALA A 59 -11.29 -1.70 3.24
C ALA A 59 -11.00 -0.79 2.02
N VAL A 60 -9.82 -0.92 1.41
CA VAL A 60 -9.42 -0.13 0.23
C VAL A 60 -9.87 -0.79 -1.08
N ALA A 61 -9.68 -2.11 -1.21
CA ALA A 61 -9.85 -2.81 -2.48
C ALA A 61 -11.28 -3.34 -2.72
N GLU A 62 -12.04 -3.66 -1.68
CA GLU A 62 -13.38 -4.25 -1.82
C GLU A 62 -14.33 -3.42 -2.68
N PRO A 63 -14.45 -2.09 -2.54
CA PRO A 63 -15.31 -1.30 -3.43
C PRO A 63 -14.94 -1.41 -4.91
N LEU A 64 -13.65 -1.51 -5.22
CA LEU A 64 -13.15 -1.68 -6.59
C LEU A 64 -13.47 -3.07 -7.13
N LEU A 65 -13.31 -4.10 -6.30
CA LEU A 65 -13.60 -5.48 -6.65
C LEU A 65 -15.11 -5.69 -6.85
N VAL A 66 -15.94 -5.16 -5.96
CA VAL A 66 -17.40 -5.20 -6.10
C VAL A 66 -17.83 -4.48 -7.37
N GLY A 67 -17.27 -3.29 -7.65
CA GLY A 67 -17.60 -2.51 -8.84
C GLY A 67 -17.29 -3.23 -10.16
N HIS A 68 -16.27 -4.11 -10.18
CA HIS A 68 -15.87 -4.82 -11.40
C HIS A 68 -16.40 -6.25 -11.50
N PHE A 69 -16.48 -6.97 -10.38
CA PHE A 69 -16.78 -8.40 -10.34
C PHE A 69 -18.08 -8.76 -9.62
N GLY A 70 -18.72 -7.80 -8.95
CA GLY A 70 -19.86 -8.05 -8.06
C GLY A 70 -19.45 -8.51 -6.65
N ASP A 71 -20.43 -8.62 -5.77
CA ASP A 71 -20.28 -8.94 -4.35
C ASP A 71 -20.16 -10.45 -4.07
N ALA A 72 -20.71 -11.29 -4.95
CA ALA A 72 -20.78 -12.75 -4.77
C ALA A 72 -19.42 -13.44 -4.53
N ILE A 73 -18.31 -12.84 -4.96
CA ILE A 73 -16.97 -13.44 -4.85
C ILE A 73 -16.14 -12.88 -3.69
N ILE A 74 -16.58 -11.80 -3.05
CA ILE A 74 -15.73 -11.00 -2.17
C ILE A 74 -15.25 -11.79 -0.95
N GLU A 75 -16.15 -12.54 -0.32
CA GLU A 75 -15.78 -13.35 0.85
C GLU A 75 -14.73 -14.42 0.50
N GLU A 76 -14.88 -15.06 -0.66
CA GLU A 76 -13.94 -16.09 -1.12
C GLU A 76 -12.58 -15.49 -1.50
N VAL A 77 -12.57 -14.33 -2.17
CA VAL A 77 -11.33 -13.61 -2.52
C VAL A 77 -10.56 -13.22 -1.26
N PHE A 78 -11.21 -12.61 -0.26
CA PHE A 78 -10.53 -12.19 0.97
C PHE A 78 -10.20 -13.35 1.91
N ARG A 79 -10.91 -14.49 1.83
CA ARG A 79 -10.49 -15.73 2.49
C ARG A 79 -9.17 -16.24 1.91
N ARG A 80 -9.08 -16.37 0.58
CA ARG A 80 -7.83 -16.80 -0.10
C ARG A 80 -6.69 -15.82 0.12
N TYR A 81 -6.97 -14.52 0.08
CA TYR A 81 -5.98 -13.49 0.33
C TYR A 81 -5.35 -13.61 1.72
N ARG A 82 -6.17 -13.85 2.76
CA ARG A 82 -5.68 -14.10 4.13
C ARG A 82 -4.78 -15.32 4.21
N GLU A 83 -5.17 -16.43 3.58
CA GLU A 83 -4.37 -17.66 3.56
C GLU A 83 -3.00 -17.44 2.91
N ILE A 84 -2.96 -16.71 1.78
CA ILE A 84 -1.72 -16.35 1.08
C ILE A 84 -0.86 -15.41 1.94
N LEU A 85 -1.48 -14.40 2.58
CA LEU A 85 -0.78 -13.47 3.45
C LEU A 85 -0.15 -14.20 4.63
N SER A 86 -0.89 -15.07 5.32
CA SER A 86 -0.38 -15.84 6.45
C SER A 86 0.82 -16.72 6.06
N ASP A 87 0.76 -17.38 4.90
CA ASP A 87 1.90 -18.17 4.39
C ASP A 87 3.12 -17.30 4.08
N ARG A 88 2.93 -16.15 3.41
CA ARG A 88 4.03 -15.25 3.03
C ARG A 88 4.68 -14.56 4.22
N ILE A 89 3.89 -14.10 5.18
CA ILE A 89 4.38 -13.44 6.39
C ILE A 89 5.29 -14.38 7.20
N SER A 90 5.02 -15.70 7.18
CA SER A 90 5.89 -16.67 7.84
C SER A 90 7.27 -16.85 7.17
N LYS A 91 7.44 -16.35 5.94
CA LYS A 91 8.63 -16.57 5.10
C LYS A 91 9.37 -15.27 4.74
N GLU A 92 8.68 -14.13 4.77
CA GLU A 92 9.16 -12.84 4.29
C GLU A 92 8.86 -11.73 5.30
N ASN A 93 9.85 -10.86 5.55
CA ASN A 93 9.63 -9.62 6.30
C ASN A 93 8.95 -8.59 5.39
N ALA A 94 7.62 -8.65 5.31
CA ALA A 94 6.84 -7.70 4.52
C ALA A 94 6.87 -6.30 5.15
N GLN A 95 7.47 -5.34 4.46
CA GLN A 95 7.55 -3.93 4.88
C GLN A 95 6.80 -3.03 3.90
N PHE A 96 6.12 -2.03 4.44
CA PHE A 96 5.54 -0.94 3.65
C PHE A 96 6.56 0.18 3.52
N ILE A 97 6.85 0.60 2.29
CA ILE A 97 7.71 1.75 2.03
C ILE A 97 6.84 2.99 1.92
N ASN A 98 7.07 3.95 2.81
CA ASN A 98 6.45 5.27 2.74
C ASN A 98 7.48 6.29 2.28
N VAL A 99 7.11 7.12 1.30
CA VAL A 99 7.91 8.27 0.89
C VAL A 99 7.22 9.54 1.37
N ALA A 100 7.88 10.26 2.28
CA ALA A 100 7.39 11.53 2.81
C ALA A 100 8.14 12.69 2.14
N ILE A 101 7.39 13.69 1.68
CA ILE A 101 7.94 14.89 1.05
C ILE A 101 7.43 16.14 1.75
N SER A 102 8.35 17.03 2.12
CA SER A 102 8.05 18.37 2.62
C SER A 102 8.47 19.40 1.58
N MET A 103 7.57 20.33 1.27
CA MET A 103 7.72 21.29 0.19
C MET A 103 7.34 22.69 0.64
N ALA A 104 8.02 23.70 0.11
CA ALA A 104 7.70 25.10 0.30
C ALA A 104 7.39 25.75 -1.06
N LYS A 105 6.35 26.59 -1.11
CA LYS A 105 6.01 27.33 -2.32
C LYS A 105 7.13 28.33 -2.63
N LYS A 106 7.57 28.38 -3.89
CA LYS A 106 8.50 29.43 -4.36
C LYS A 106 7.74 30.76 -4.44
N GLY A 107 8.44 31.84 -4.05
CA GLY A 107 7.92 33.20 -4.13
C GLY A 107 7.64 33.65 -5.56
#